data_AF-A0AAN5XLK8-F1
#
_entry.id   AF-A0AAN5XLK8-F1
#
_cell.length_a   1.000
_cell.length_b   1.000
_cell.length_c   1.000
_cell.angle_alpha   90.00
_cell.angle_beta   90.00
_cell.angle_gamma   90.00
#
_symmetry.space_group_name_H-M   'P 1'
#
loop_
_entity.id
_entity.type
_entity.pdbx_description
1 polymer ?
#
loop_
_entity_poly.entity_id
_entity_poly.type
_entity_poly.pdbx_seq_one_letter_code
_entity_poly.pdbx_strand_id
1 'polypeptide(L)' 'MYGSFVTPITSVYKPGLFVDVMKIDKHNYYGGSFKIKK' A
#
# COMPACT_ATOMS: atom_id res chain seq x y z
N MET A 1 -4.62 19.62 6.62
CA MET A 1 -5.62 18.53 6.62
C MET A 1 -4.91 17.29 6.11
N TYR A 2 -4.94 16.18 6.85
CA TYR A 2 -4.26 14.93 6.45
C TYR A 2 -5.28 13.96 5.85
N GLY A 3 -4.91 13.26 4.78
CA GLY A 3 -5.71 12.16 4.22
C GLY A 3 -5.45 10.87 5.00
N SER A 4 -6.49 10.05 5.16
CA SER A 4 -6.37 8.69 5.71
C SER A 4 -6.79 7.68 4.64
N PHE A 5 -5.90 6.72 4.33
CA PHE A 5 -6.16 5.65 3.38
C PHE A 5 -6.17 4.33 4.14
N VAL A 6 -7.36 3.72 4.26
CA VAL A 6 -7.56 2.49 5.01
C VAL A 6 -8.24 1.47 4.10
N THR A 7 -7.64 0.29 3.98
CA THR A 7 -8.19 -0.84 3.23
C THR A 7 -7.91 -2.14 3.98
N PRO A 8 -8.87 -3.08 4.05
CA PRO A 8 -8.61 -4.39 4.63
C PRO A 8 -7.72 -5.23 3.72
N ILE A 9 -6.77 -5.95 4.32
CA ILE A 9 -6.03 -7.02 3.64
C ILE A 9 -6.86 -8.31 3.72
N THR A 10 -7.53 -8.65 2.62
CA THR A 10 -8.43 -9.81 2.55
C THR A 10 -7.78 -11.00 1.80
N SER A 11 -8.46 -12.15 1.78
CA SER A 11 -7.97 -13.38 1.15
C SER A 11 -7.76 -13.31 -0.37
N VAL A 12 -8.23 -12.24 -1.03
CA VAL A 12 -7.99 -12.02 -2.46
C VAL A 12 -6.54 -11.58 -2.75
N TYR A 13 -5.86 -11.02 -1.74
CA TYR A 13 -4.43 -10.73 -1.83
C TYR A 13 -3.67 -12.05 -1.75
N LYS A 14 -3.10 -12.47 -2.89
CA LYS A 14 -2.23 -13.64 -2.93
C LYS A 14 -0.98 -13.38 -2.07
N PRO A 15 -0.47 -14.38 -1.34
CA PRO A 15 0.81 -14.25 -0.64
C PRO A 15 1.91 -13.79 -1.59
N GLY A 16 2.66 -12.77 -1.21
CA GLY A 16 3.62 -12.12 -2.10
C GLY A 16 4.21 -10.84 -1.54
N LEU A 17 5.08 -10.22 -2.34
CA LEU A 17 5.68 -8.93 -2.04
C LEU A 17 4.83 -7.82 -2.67
N PHE A 18 4.43 -6.84 -1.86
CA PHE A 18 3.62 -5.69 -2.22
C PHE A 18 4.37 -4.40 -1.87
N VAL A 19 3.86 -3.29 -2.40
CA VAL A 19 4.38 -1.93 -2.16
C VAL A 19 3.21 -0.98 -2.00
N ASP A 20 3.39 0.06 -1.18
CA ASP A 20 2.48 1.19 -1.13
C ASP A 20 3.12 2.41 -1.82
N VAL A 21 2.32 3.09 -2.64
CA VAL A 21 2.74 4.29 -3.36
C VAL A 21 1.65 5.34 -3.21
N MET A 22 2.04 6.53 -2.75
CA MET A 22 1.16 7.69 -2.71
C MET A 22 1.66 8.71 -3.73
N LYS A 23 0.76 9.16 -4.62
CA LYS A 23 1.04 10.25 -5.56
C LYS A 23 0.28 11.50 -5.13
N ILE A 24 1.01 12.59 -4.91
CA ILE A 24 0.43 13.92 -4.61
C ILE A 24 0.99 14.88 -5.65
N ASP A 25 0.10 15.45 -6.46
CA ASP A 25 0.45 16.29 -7.61
C ASP A 25 1.51 15.63 -8.52
N LYS A 26 2.73 16.16 -8.50
CA LYS A 26 3.88 15.70 -9.29
C LYS A 26 4.86 14.83 -8.50
N HIS A 27 4.60 14.59 -7.22
CA HIS A 27 5.50 13.86 -6.34
C HIS A 27 4.99 12.43 -6.08
N ASN A 28 5.92 11.49 -6.01
CA ASN A 28 5.65 10.10 -5.64
C ASN A 28 6.33 9.80 -4.30
N TYR A 29 5.59 9.18 -3.39
CA TYR A 29 6.04 8.75 -2.08
C TYR A 29 5.89 7.23 -1.99
N TYR A 30 6.87 6.58 -1.39
CA TYR A 30 6.96 5.12 -1.30
C TYR A 30 7.26 4.72 0.14
N GLY A 31 6.47 3.81 0.71
CA GLY A 31 6.60 3.39 2.11
C GLY A 31 7.48 2.16 2.32
N GLY A 32 7.99 1.55 1.24
CA GLY A 32 8.76 0.31 1.32
C GLY A 32 7.99 -0.89 0.78
N SER A 33 8.69 -2.03 0.67
CA SER A 33 8.07 -3.28 0.29
C SER A 33 7.70 -4.07 1.52
N PHE A 34 6.56 -4.76 1.46
CA PHE A 34 6.05 -5.58 2.56
C PHE A 34 5.50 -6.90 2.02
N LYS A 35 5.58 -7.96 2.83
CA LYS A 35 5.06 -9.27 2.46
C LYS A 35 3.65 -9.44 3.02
N ILE A 36 2.70 -9.77 2.16
CA ILE A 36 1.41 -10.31 2.59
C ILE A 36 1.57 -11.84 2.62
N LYS A 37 1.14 -12.45 3.72
CA LYS A 37 1.10 -13.91 3.91
C LYS A 37 -0.37 -14.32 4.09
N LYS A 38 -0.65 -15.61 3.87
CA LYS A 38 -1.95 -16.21 4.19
C LYS A 38 -2.16 -16.28 5.70
#